data_AF-A0A0G0T5D4-F1
#
_entry.id   AF-A0A0G0T5D4-F1
#
_cell.length_a   1.000
_cell.length_b   1.000
_cell.length_c   1.000
_cell.angle_alpha   90.00
_cell.angle_beta   90.00
_cell.angle_gamma   90.00
#
_symmetry.space_group_name_H-M   'P 1'
#
loop_
_entity.id
_entity.type
_entity.pdbx_description
1 polymer ?
#
loop_
_entity_poly.entity_id
_entity_poly.type
_entity_poly.pdbx_seq_one_letter_code
_entity_poly.pdbx_strand_id
1 'polypeptide(L)'
;MKFKKFSLKNIPVEEAHGGSGQRQVLVKAGYIASDNLEAITKGFLSKGSSYDWHSHEGIDEIFIVLKGSGKFFCGDDETDYREEDVVLAPPNIKHKITTSQKH
;
A
#
# COMPACT_ATOMS: atom_id res chain seq x y z
N MET A 1 14.97 18.73 -13.55
CA MET A 1 15.30 17.38 -12.99
C MET A 1 15.74 16.46 -14.14
N LYS A 2 16.63 15.48 -13.92
CA LYS A 2 17.00 14.45 -14.92
C LYS A 2 16.18 13.17 -14.68
N PHE A 3 15.97 12.35 -15.72
CA PHE A 3 15.27 11.07 -15.58
C PHE A 3 16.05 10.12 -14.64
N LYS A 4 15.32 9.28 -13.90
CA LYS A 4 15.89 8.31 -12.96
C LYS A 4 15.49 6.89 -13.38
N LYS A 5 16.41 5.94 -13.28
CA LYS A 5 16.17 4.50 -13.48
C LYS A 5 16.90 3.73 -12.38
N PHE A 6 16.21 2.82 -11.72
CA PHE A 6 16.79 1.92 -10.71
C PHE A 6 16.05 0.58 -10.72
N SER A 7 16.69 -0.45 -10.18
CA SER A 7 16.13 -1.80 -10.09
C SER A 7 15.45 -2.00 -8.74
N LEU A 8 14.28 -2.66 -8.72
CA LEU A 8 13.61 -3.06 -7.47
C LEU A 8 14.50 -3.92 -6.56
N LYS A 9 15.47 -4.64 -7.14
CA LYS A 9 16.43 -5.48 -6.39
C LYS A 9 17.31 -4.67 -5.45
N ASN A 10 17.45 -3.36 -5.68
CA ASN A 10 18.33 -2.47 -4.92
C ASN A 10 17.57 -1.63 -3.89
N ILE A 11 16.26 -1.85 -3.75
CA ILE A 11 15.41 -1.11 -2.79
C ILE A 11 15.20 -2.03 -1.58
N PRO A 12 15.55 -1.59 -0.36
CA PRO A 12 15.34 -2.40 0.83
C PRO A 12 13.85 -2.61 1.10
N VAL A 13 13.55 -3.73 1.77
CA VAL A 13 12.23 -3.98 2.35
C VAL A 13 12.25 -3.44 3.78
N GLU A 14 11.26 -2.62 4.13
CA GLU A 14 11.07 -2.02 5.45
C GLU A 14 9.70 -2.41 6.04
N GLU A 15 9.55 -2.31 7.36
CA GLU A 15 8.27 -2.47 8.04
C GLU A 15 7.33 -1.29 7.74
N ALA A 16 6.02 -1.53 7.75
CA ALA A 16 5.05 -0.48 7.45
C ALA A 16 3.70 -0.64 8.17
N HIS A 17 3.09 0.50 8.52
CA HIS A 17 1.69 0.65 8.97
C HIS A 17 1.28 -0.19 10.19
N GLY A 18 2.10 -0.23 11.24
CA GLY A 18 1.66 -0.68 12.58
C GLY A 18 1.19 -2.14 12.72
N GLY A 19 1.49 -3.00 11.74
CA GLY A 19 1.27 -4.45 11.78
C GLY A 19 2.52 -5.21 11.31
N SER A 20 2.40 -6.49 10.94
CA SER A 20 3.51 -7.29 10.38
C SER A 20 3.71 -7.13 8.86
N GLY A 21 3.19 -6.03 8.29
CA GLY A 21 3.32 -5.72 6.88
C GLY A 21 4.66 -5.07 6.54
N GLN A 22 5.12 -5.32 5.31
CA GLN A 22 6.40 -4.82 4.81
C GLN A 22 6.23 -4.12 3.47
N ARG A 23 7.14 -3.23 3.09
CA ARG A 23 7.09 -2.55 1.78
C ARG A 23 8.47 -2.22 1.22
N GLN A 24 8.51 -1.93 -0.07
CA GLN A 24 9.59 -1.17 -0.71
C GLN A 24 9.06 0.21 -1.10
N VAL A 25 9.77 1.30 -0.78
CA VAL A 25 9.41 2.65 -1.26
C VAL A 25 10.06 2.90 -2.62
N LEU A 26 9.23 2.91 -3.67
CA LEU A 26 9.68 3.01 -5.07
C LEU A 26 9.83 4.47 -5.51
N VAL A 27 8.87 5.31 -5.14
CA VAL A 27 8.87 6.74 -5.41
C VAL A 27 8.52 7.44 -4.11
N LYS A 28 9.13 8.61 -3.88
CA LYS A 28 8.83 9.52 -2.77
C LYS A 28 9.09 10.96 -3.18
N ALA A 29 8.67 11.93 -2.37
CA ALA A 29 9.01 13.34 -2.54
C ALA A 29 10.53 13.53 -2.86
N GLY A 30 10.82 14.38 -3.84
CA GLY A 30 12.17 14.61 -4.38
C GLY A 30 12.66 13.55 -5.39
N TYR A 31 11.92 12.46 -5.60
CA TYR A 31 12.20 11.53 -6.73
C TYR A 31 11.56 12.02 -8.02
N ILE A 32 10.47 12.77 -7.91
CA ILE A 32 9.69 13.35 -9.00
C ILE A 32 9.75 14.88 -8.93
N ALA A 33 9.40 15.55 -10.03
CA ALA A 33 9.45 17.01 -10.14
C ALA A 33 8.16 17.71 -9.70
N SER A 34 7.04 16.98 -9.64
CA SER A 34 5.73 17.51 -9.21
C SER A 34 5.42 17.10 -7.77
N ASP A 35 4.54 17.86 -7.13
CA ASP A 35 4.06 17.58 -5.77
C ASP A 35 2.75 16.77 -5.75
N ASN A 36 2.30 16.26 -6.90
CA ASN A 36 1.02 15.56 -7.07
C ASN A 36 1.01 14.11 -6.58
N LEU A 37 2.13 13.59 -6.08
CA LEU A 37 2.26 12.19 -5.68
C LEU A 37 3.22 12.09 -4.49
N GLU A 38 2.70 11.61 -3.36
CA GLU A 38 3.52 11.46 -2.15
C GLU A 38 4.51 10.30 -2.32
N ALA A 39 4.01 9.12 -2.69
CA ALA A 39 4.81 7.92 -2.81
C ALA A 39 4.21 6.90 -3.78
N ILE A 40 5.06 5.99 -4.26
CA ILE A 40 4.65 4.69 -4.80
C ILE A 40 5.37 3.65 -3.98
N THR A 41 4.62 2.68 -3.44
CA THR A 41 5.20 1.60 -2.65
C THR A 41 4.85 0.25 -3.28
N LYS A 42 5.68 -0.76 -3.01
CA LYS A 42 5.35 -2.16 -3.26
C LYS A 42 5.16 -2.84 -1.92
N GLY A 43 3.91 -3.16 -1.60
CA GLY A 43 3.53 -3.83 -0.35
C GLY A 43 3.72 -5.35 -0.38
N PHE A 44 3.98 -5.93 0.79
CA PHE A 44 4.06 -7.36 1.06
C PHE A 44 3.35 -7.65 2.39
N LEU A 45 2.38 -8.56 2.34
CA LEU A 45 1.73 -9.11 3.52
C LEU A 45 1.86 -10.64 3.49
N SER A 46 2.46 -11.21 4.54
CA SER A 46 2.45 -12.65 4.76
C SER A 46 1.07 -13.13 5.20
N LYS A 47 0.77 -14.43 5.08
CA LYS A 47 -0.51 -14.98 5.55
C LYS A 47 -0.74 -14.62 7.03
N GLY A 48 -1.92 -14.10 7.34
CA GLY A 48 -2.29 -13.65 8.68
C GLY A 48 -1.73 -12.28 9.08
N SER A 49 -0.92 -11.64 8.22
CA SER A 49 -0.43 -10.28 8.44
C SER A 49 -1.43 -9.22 7.97
N SER A 50 -1.24 -8.01 8.49
CA SER A 50 -2.01 -6.82 8.12
C SER A 50 -1.13 -5.59 7.99
N TYR A 51 -1.61 -4.64 7.18
CA TYR A 51 -1.36 -3.23 7.44
C TYR A 51 -2.49 -2.78 8.36
N ASP A 52 -2.18 -2.51 9.62
CA ASP A 52 -3.20 -2.21 10.64
C ASP A 52 -3.82 -0.83 10.37
N TRP A 53 -4.87 -0.47 11.11
CA TRP A 53 -5.61 0.77 10.91
C TRP A 53 -4.72 2.02 10.86
N HIS A 54 -4.72 2.70 9.71
CA HIS A 54 -4.00 3.96 9.49
C HIS A 54 -4.77 4.87 8.53
N SER A 55 -4.30 6.11 8.39
CA SER A 55 -4.88 7.10 7.48
C SER A 55 -3.79 8.06 7.01
N HIS A 56 -3.99 8.69 5.87
CA HIS A 56 -3.11 9.71 5.31
C HIS A 56 -3.86 11.04 5.21
N GLU A 57 -3.22 12.13 5.67
CA GLU A 57 -3.83 13.46 5.63
C GLU A 57 -3.77 14.03 4.22
N GLY A 58 -4.93 14.36 3.64
CA GLY A 58 -5.02 15.01 2.32
C GLY A 58 -4.53 14.17 1.13
N ILE A 59 -4.32 12.86 1.30
CA ILE A 59 -3.73 11.97 0.31
C ILE A 59 -4.62 10.75 0.10
N ASP A 60 -5.02 10.51 -1.15
CA ASP A 60 -5.62 9.24 -1.58
C ASP A 60 -4.57 8.12 -1.59
N GLU A 61 -4.98 6.91 -1.19
CA GLU A 61 -4.17 5.72 -1.38
C GLU A 61 -4.84 4.75 -2.36
N ILE A 62 -4.07 4.29 -3.34
CA ILE A 62 -4.54 3.41 -4.41
C ILE A 62 -3.77 2.10 -4.35
N PHE A 63 -4.49 1.00 -4.19
CA PHE A 63 -3.95 -0.35 -4.16
C PHE A 63 -4.26 -1.06 -5.47
N ILE A 64 -3.24 -1.67 -6.08
CA ILE A 64 -3.39 -2.60 -7.20
C ILE A 64 -2.91 -3.96 -6.70
N VAL A 65 -3.80 -4.95 -6.65
CA VAL A 65 -3.47 -6.25 -6.08
C VAL A 65 -2.73 -7.09 -7.12
N LEU A 66 -1.41 -7.23 -6.94
CA LEU A 66 -0.57 -7.98 -7.85
C LEU A 66 -0.62 -9.50 -7.63
N LYS A 67 -0.97 -9.96 -6.42
CA LYS A 67 -1.06 -11.38 -6.07
C LYS A 67 -1.78 -11.56 -4.74
N GLY A 68 -2.53 -12.64 -4.62
CA GLY A 68 -3.16 -13.06 -3.35
C GLY A 68 -4.56 -12.47 -3.17
N SER A 69 -5.10 -12.60 -1.97
CA SER A 69 -6.45 -12.16 -1.62
C SER A 69 -6.55 -11.82 -0.13
N GLY A 70 -7.59 -11.08 0.23
CA GLY A 70 -7.79 -10.61 1.60
C GLY A 70 -9.06 -9.81 1.79
N LYS A 71 -9.12 -9.09 2.90
CA LYS A 71 -10.15 -8.10 3.19
C LYS A 71 -9.54 -6.71 3.27
N PHE A 72 -10.24 -5.75 2.68
CA PHE A 72 -9.97 -4.33 2.79
C PHE A 72 -11.07 -3.69 3.62
N PHE A 73 -10.68 -2.84 4.57
CA PHE A 73 -11.60 -2.10 5.42
C PHE A 73 -11.32 -0.61 5.24
N CYS A 74 -12.36 0.22 5.10
CA CYS A 74 -12.24 1.67 4.93
C CYS A 74 -13.42 2.37 5.60
N GLY A 75 -13.18 3.07 6.71
CA GLY A 75 -14.27 3.59 7.54
C GLY A 75 -15.20 2.46 8.00
N ASP A 76 -16.47 2.55 7.61
CA ASP A 76 -17.50 1.55 7.93
C ASP A 76 -17.70 0.50 6.82
N ASP A 77 -17.01 0.66 5.69
CA ASP A 77 -17.11 -0.24 4.54
C ASP A 77 -16.06 -1.36 4.61
N GLU A 78 -16.43 -2.54 4.15
CA GLU A 78 -15.49 -3.64 3.90
C GLU A 78 -15.76 -4.35 2.57
N THR A 79 -14.69 -4.85 1.96
CA THR A 79 -14.76 -5.66 0.74
C THR A 79 -13.69 -6.73 0.74
N ASP A 80 -13.98 -7.86 0.10
CA ASP A 80 -12.94 -8.82 -0.25
C ASP A 80 -12.15 -8.26 -1.45
N TYR A 81 -10.86 -8.56 -1.51
CA TYR A 81 -10.01 -8.27 -2.66
C TYR A 81 -9.29 -9.52 -3.15
N ARG A 82 -8.95 -9.56 -4.44
CA ARG A 82 -8.14 -10.58 -5.09
C ARG A 82 -7.22 -9.97 -6.14
N GLU A 83 -6.35 -10.79 -6.71
CA GLU A 83 -5.47 -10.42 -7.82
C GLU A 83 -6.23 -9.71 -8.94
N GLU A 84 -5.62 -8.66 -9.50
CA GLU A 84 -6.16 -7.73 -10.50
C GLU A 84 -7.23 -6.75 -10.01
N ASP A 85 -7.67 -6.81 -8.74
CA ASP A 85 -8.54 -5.77 -8.18
C ASP A 85 -7.76 -4.47 -7.91
N VAL A 86 -8.49 -3.36 -8.00
CA VAL A 86 -8.04 -2.01 -7.60
C VAL A 86 -8.93 -1.53 -6.46
N VAL A 87 -8.31 -1.09 -5.36
CA VAL A 87 -9.03 -0.55 -4.19
C VAL A 87 -8.50 0.85 -3.88
N LEU A 88 -9.39 1.78 -3.53
CA LEU A 88 -9.04 3.16 -3.23
C LEU A 88 -9.46 3.51 -1.80
N ALA A 89 -8.57 4.16 -1.06
CA ALA A 89 -8.88 4.80 0.22
C ALA A 89 -8.83 6.32 0.06
N PRO A 90 -9.92 7.04 0.34
CA PRO A 90 -9.92 8.50 0.29
C PRO A 90 -9.10 9.12 1.43
N PRO A 91 -8.73 10.41 1.31
CA PRO A 91 -7.96 11.10 2.33
C PRO A 91 -8.67 11.10 3.68
N ASN A 92 -7.87 11.05 4.75
CA ASN A 92 -8.32 11.16 6.14
C ASN A 92 -9.26 10.04 6.64
N ILE A 93 -9.56 9.03 5.82
CA ILE A 93 -10.37 7.88 6.24
C ILE A 93 -9.46 6.74 6.67
N LYS A 94 -9.68 6.21 7.87
CA LYS A 94 -8.93 5.06 8.37
C LYS A 94 -9.21 3.84 7.52
N HIS A 95 -8.15 3.12 7.16
CA HIS A 95 -8.23 1.89 6.40
C HIS A 95 -7.25 0.85 6.94
N LYS A 96 -7.56 -0.42 6.67
CA LYS A 96 -6.80 -1.59 7.10
C LYS A 96 -6.87 -2.66 6.01
N ILE A 97 -5.78 -3.40 5.86
CA ILE A 97 -5.68 -4.51 4.90
C ILE A 97 -5.28 -5.75 5.66
N THR A 98 -6.03 -6.84 5.48
CA THR A 98 -5.67 -8.15 6.04
C THR A 98 -5.59 -9.18 4.94
N THR A 99 -4.65 -10.12 5.06
CA THR A 99 -4.61 -11.28 4.16
C THR A 99 -5.61 -12.34 4.61
N SER A 100 -6.26 -13.02 3.65
CA SER A 100 -7.19 -14.10 3.99
C SER A 100 -6.45 -15.23 4.71
N GLN A 101 -6.88 -15.55 5.93
CA GLN A 101 -6.58 -16.84 6.54
C GLN A 101 -7.53 -17.88 5.95
N LYS A 102 -7.40 -18.30 4.68
CA LYS A 102 -8.17 -19.49 4.29
C LYS A 102 -7.70 -20.67 5.16
N HIS A 103 -8.68 -21.29 5.82
CA HIS A 103 -8.61 -22.42 6.73
C HIS A 103 -7.74 -23.56 6.18
#